data_AF-A0A2U3MXY1-F1
#
_entry.id   AF-A0A2U3MXY1-F1
#
_cell.length_a   1.000
_cell.length_b   1.000
_cell.length_c   1.000
_cell.angle_alpha   90.00
_cell.angle_beta   90.00
_cell.angle_gamma   90.00
#
_symmetry.space_group_name_H-M   'P 1'
#
loop_
_entity.id
_entity.type
_entity.pdbx_description
1 polymer ?
#
loop_
_entity_poly.entity_id
_entity_poly.type
_entity_poly.pdbx_seq_one_letter_code
_entity_poly.pdbx_strand_id
1 'polypeptide(L)'
;MKTKNDSSQLIKLVRNIFFSIVLLIFAISLLCTACNSKKTYVEKHQGDSEIESLNTINLAAVALIDEYNKNHKTEWLSLEPNAKVLVEKCKVPLTTDWIYEIESNKKYWSVIVKCSNAVNNTDDWSVKVPSSRVE
;
A
#
# COMPACT_ATOMS: atom_id res chain seq x y z
N MET A 1 -9.96 35.31 61.04
CA MET A 1 -9.48 33.91 60.94
C MET A 1 -10.24 33.19 59.81
N LYS A 2 -9.87 33.42 58.53
CA LYS A 2 -10.52 32.80 57.35
C LYS A 2 -9.66 32.90 56.08
N THR A 3 -8.36 32.63 56.16
CA THR A 3 -7.45 32.80 55.01
C THR A 3 -6.74 31.52 54.59
N LYS A 4 -6.67 30.51 55.47
CA LYS A 4 -5.91 29.27 55.21
C LYS A 4 -6.67 28.24 54.36
N ASN A 5 -8.01 28.28 54.37
CA ASN A 5 -8.85 27.35 53.61
C ASN A 5 -8.93 27.74 52.12
N ASP A 6 -9.05 29.03 51.79
CA ASP A 6 -9.17 29.49 50.40
C ASP A 6 -7.89 29.29 49.58
N SER A 7 -6.70 29.58 50.15
CA SER A 7 -5.44 29.37 49.44
C SER A 7 -5.17 27.88 49.14
N SER A 8 -5.58 26.97 50.03
CA SER A 8 -5.42 25.53 49.80
C SER A 8 -6.34 25.01 48.69
N GLN A 9 -7.56 25.53 48.61
CA GLN A 9 -8.51 25.17 47.54
C GLN A 9 -8.06 25.71 46.18
N LEU A 10 -7.54 26.95 46.15
CA LEU A 10 -7.00 27.56 44.93
C LEU A 10 -5.78 26.78 44.40
N ILE A 11 -4.86 26.34 45.28
CA ILE A 11 -3.70 25.53 44.87
C ILE A 11 -4.13 24.18 44.30
N LYS A 12 -5.14 23.52 44.91
CA LYS A 12 -5.69 22.25 44.40
C LYS A 12 -6.37 22.44 43.03
N LEU A 13 -7.10 23.53 42.85
CA LEU A 13 -7.77 23.87 41.60
C LEU A 13 -6.77 24.10 40.47
N VAL A 14 -5.75 24.94 40.71
CA VAL A 14 -4.69 25.24 39.73
C VAL A 14 -3.91 23.97 39.36
N ARG A 15 -3.59 23.11 40.34
CA ARG A 15 -2.91 21.85 40.09
C ARG A 15 -3.75 20.90 39.22
N ASN A 16 -5.05 20.78 39.49
CA ASN A 16 -5.93 19.92 38.71
C ASN A 16 -6.15 20.45 37.28
N ILE A 17 -6.25 21.77 37.11
CA ILE A 17 -6.32 22.41 35.79
C ILE A 17 -5.02 22.17 35.02
N PHE A 18 -3.87 22.39 35.65
CA PHE A 18 -2.57 22.15 35.03
C PHE A 18 -2.40 20.68 34.62
N PHE A 19 -2.79 19.75 35.50
CA PHE A 19 -2.73 18.32 35.20
C PHE A 19 -3.66 17.95 34.02
N SER A 20 -4.87 18.53 33.96
CA SER A 20 -5.81 18.32 32.86
C SER A 20 -5.30 18.88 31.53
N ILE A 21 -4.66 20.06 31.55
CA ILE A 21 -4.06 20.68 30.36
C ILE A 21 -2.90 19.82 29.83
N VAL A 22 -2.01 19.34 30.71
CA VAL A 22 -0.89 18.47 30.33
C VAL A 22 -1.40 17.17 29.71
N LEU A 23 -2.45 16.57 30.29
CA LEU A 23 -3.06 15.34 29.78
C LEU A 23 -3.71 15.54 28.40
N LEU A 24 -4.34 16.71 28.19
CA LEU A 24 -4.93 17.08 26.91
C LEU A 24 -3.85 17.29 25.83
N ILE A 25 -2.76 17.99 26.15
CA ILE A 25 -1.64 18.21 25.21
C ILE A 25 -0.99 16.87 24.85
N PHE A 26 -0.79 15.98 25.82
CA PHE A 26 -0.27 14.64 25.57
C PHE A 26 -1.18 13.83 24.66
N ALA A 27 -2.49 13.85 24.89
CA ALA A 27 -3.48 13.19 24.02
C ALA A 27 -3.47 13.75 22.58
N ILE A 28 -3.32 15.07 22.41
CA ILE A 28 -3.22 15.71 21.09
C ILE A 28 -1.92 15.30 20.37
N SER A 29 -0.80 15.19 21.10
CA SER A 29 0.47 14.77 20.51
C SER A 29 0.47 13.33 20.00
N LEU A 30 -0.30 12.43 20.63
CA LEU A 30 -0.50 11.04 20.20
C LEU A 30 -1.32 10.93 18.90
N LEU A 31 -2.13 11.94 18.56
CA LEU A 31 -3.01 11.92 17.38
C LEU A 31 -2.29 12.36 16.08
N CYS A 32 -1.09 12.94 16.16
CA CYS A 32 -0.40 13.54 15.01
C CYS A 32 0.77 12.71 14.42
N THR A 33 1.02 11.50 14.91
CA THR A 33 2.18 10.68 14.46
C THR A 33 1.99 10.00 13.10
N ALA A 34 0.78 10.01 12.52
CA ALA A 34 0.46 9.30 11.27
C ALA A 34 0.62 10.14 9.98
N CYS A 35 0.85 11.46 10.06
CA CYS A 35 0.73 12.34 8.88
C CYS A 35 1.98 12.43 7.97
N ASN A 36 3.10 11.79 8.31
CA ASN A 36 4.37 11.95 7.55
C ASN A 36 4.94 10.63 7.01
N SER A 37 4.10 9.70 6.55
CA SER A 37 4.61 8.54 5.83
C SER A 37 4.96 8.91 4.39
N LYS A 38 6.22 8.75 3.99
CA LYS A 38 6.59 8.80 2.57
C LYS A 38 5.93 7.62 1.88
N LYS A 39 5.19 7.88 0.80
CA LYS A 39 4.60 6.81 -0.04
C LYS A 39 5.69 5.84 -0.49
N THR A 40 5.40 4.55 -0.41
CA THR A 40 6.25 3.51 -1.00
C THR A 40 6.24 3.58 -2.53
N TYR A 41 7.13 2.84 -3.20
CA TYR A 41 7.13 2.75 -4.67
C TYR A 41 5.79 2.22 -5.21
N VAL A 42 5.17 1.28 -4.48
CA VAL A 42 3.89 0.68 -4.85
C VAL A 42 2.73 1.68 -4.75
N GLU A 43 2.78 2.58 -3.77
CA GLU A 43 1.73 3.58 -3.50
C GLU A 43 1.91 4.90 -4.27
N LYS A 44 3.08 5.10 -4.89
CA LYS A 44 3.47 6.39 -5.49
C LYS A 44 2.43 6.92 -6.48
N HIS A 45 1.85 6.04 -7.30
CA HIS A 45 0.88 6.37 -8.34
C HIS A 45 -0.55 5.90 -8.02
N GLN A 46 -0.83 5.60 -6.75
CA GLN A 46 -2.19 5.23 -6.36
C GLN A 46 -3.15 6.42 -6.55
N GLY A 47 -4.18 6.22 -7.37
CA GLY A 47 -5.17 7.24 -7.73
C GLY A 47 -4.74 8.21 -8.84
N ASP A 48 -3.61 7.95 -9.49
CA ASP A 48 -3.12 8.72 -10.63
C ASP A 48 -4.03 8.50 -11.86
N SER A 49 -4.33 9.57 -12.60
CA SER A 49 -5.19 9.52 -13.80
C SER A 49 -4.45 9.11 -15.06
N GLU A 50 -3.12 9.22 -15.06
CA GLU A 50 -2.27 9.02 -16.24
C GLU A 50 -1.39 7.78 -16.11
N ILE A 51 -1.05 7.37 -14.89
CA ILE A 51 -0.12 6.27 -14.61
C ILE A 51 -0.86 5.11 -13.94
N GLU A 52 -0.63 3.88 -14.41
CA GLU A 52 -1.14 2.69 -13.74
C GLU A 52 -0.33 2.41 -12.48
N SER A 53 -1.03 2.21 -11.36
CA SER A 53 -0.35 1.95 -10.09
C SER A 53 0.23 0.54 -10.07
N LEU A 54 1.44 0.38 -9.52
CA LEU A 54 2.06 -0.94 -9.34
C LEU A 54 1.21 -1.85 -8.45
N ASN A 55 0.45 -1.27 -7.51
CA ASN A 55 -0.52 -2.02 -6.70
C ASN A 55 -1.62 -2.64 -7.58
N THR A 56 -2.19 -1.87 -8.52
CA THR A 56 -3.22 -2.36 -9.45
C THR A 56 -2.68 -3.50 -10.31
N ILE A 57 -1.44 -3.37 -10.80
CA ILE A 57 -0.77 -4.42 -11.57
C ILE A 57 -0.58 -5.67 -10.71
N ASN A 58 -0.09 -5.53 -9.47
CA ASN A 58 0.11 -6.66 -8.57
C ASN A 58 -1.21 -7.35 -8.20
N LEU A 59 -2.28 -6.59 -7.93
CA LEU A 59 -3.60 -7.15 -7.61
C LEU A 59 -4.17 -7.98 -8.78
N ALA A 60 -3.94 -7.57 -10.03
CA ALA A 60 -4.33 -8.36 -11.18
C ALA A 60 -3.58 -9.70 -11.23
N ALA A 61 -2.27 -9.69 -10.93
CA ALA A 61 -1.48 -10.92 -10.85
C ALA A 61 -1.92 -11.84 -9.71
N VAL A 62 -2.19 -11.27 -8.52
CA VAL A 62 -2.72 -12.00 -7.36
C VAL A 62 -4.04 -12.69 -7.71
N ALA A 63 -4.96 -12.00 -8.39
CA ALA A 63 -6.25 -12.59 -8.77
C ALA A 63 -6.09 -13.86 -9.64
N LEU A 64 -5.18 -13.84 -10.62
CA LEU A 64 -4.88 -15.01 -11.46
C LEU A 64 -4.25 -16.14 -10.62
N ILE A 65 -3.31 -15.80 -9.74
CA ILE A 65 -2.62 -16.75 -8.87
C ILE A 65 -3.58 -17.42 -7.89
N ASP A 66 -4.49 -16.65 -7.27
CA ASP A 66 -5.49 -17.17 -6.34
C ASP A 66 -6.46 -18.13 -7.03
N GLU A 67 -6.91 -17.79 -8.24
CA GLU A 67 -7.72 -18.67 -9.06
C GLU A 67 -6.97 -19.96 -9.42
N TYR A 68 -5.71 -19.84 -9.85
CA TYR A 68 -4.87 -20.98 -10.17
C TYR A 68 -4.67 -21.90 -8.96
N ASN A 69 -4.34 -21.32 -7.80
CA ASN A 69 -4.15 -22.02 -6.54
C ASN A 69 -5.40 -22.79 -6.11
N LYS A 70 -6.57 -22.15 -6.20
CA LYS A 70 -7.86 -22.77 -5.91
C LYS A 70 -8.15 -23.96 -6.83
N ASN A 71 -7.87 -23.81 -8.13
CA ASN A 71 -8.19 -24.83 -9.13
C ASN A 71 -7.22 -26.01 -9.12
N HIS A 72 -5.95 -25.78 -8.76
CA HIS A 72 -4.89 -26.80 -8.84
C HIS A 72 -4.39 -27.30 -7.49
N LYS A 73 -4.92 -26.77 -6.36
CA LYS A 73 -4.46 -27.07 -5.00
C LYS A 73 -2.96 -26.82 -4.84
N THR A 74 -2.53 -25.64 -5.27
CA THR A 74 -1.14 -25.17 -5.19
C THR A 74 -1.03 -23.93 -4.31
N GLU A 75 0.20 -23.56 -3.96
CA GLU A 75 0.50 -22.38 -3.15
C GLU A 75 1.54 -21.50 -3.86
N TRP A 76 1.10 -20.83 -4.92
CA TRP A 76 1.88 -19.79 -5.58
C TRP A 76 1.64 -18.44 -4.92
N LEU A 77 2.65 -17.58 -4.91
CA LEU A 77 2.59 -16.21 -4.44
C LEU A 77 3.02 -15.24 -5.54
N SER A 78 2.31 -14.12 -5.65
CA SER A 78 2.77 -12.96 -6.42
C SER A 78 3.89 -12.27 -5.65
N LEU A 79 4.98 -11.95 -6.33
CA LEU A 79 6.02 -11.06 -5.83
C LEU A 79 5.76 -9.63 -6.32
N GLU A 80 6.50 -8.66 -5.78
CA GLU A 80 6.33 -7.28 -6.19
C GLU A 80 6.76 -7.05 -7.65
N PRO A 81 5.96 -6.31 -8.44
CA PRO A 81 6.40 -5.82 -9.74
C PRO A 81 7.67 -4.97 -9.63
N ASN A 82 8.46 -4.90 -10.70
CA ASN A 82 9.65 -4.05 -10.71
C ASN A 82 9.28 -2.57 -10.47
N ALA A 83 9.79 -1.99 -9.39
CA ALA A 83 9.51 -0.61 -8.98
C ALA A 83 9.91 0.48 -10.00
N LYS A 84 10.70 0.12 -11.02
CA LYS A 84 11.08 1.00 -12.13
C LYS A 84 10.06 1.00 -13.28
N VAL A 85 9.09 0.10 -13.26
CA VAL A 85 8.03 0.06 -14.27
C VAL A 85 7.14 1.28 -14.11
N LEU A 86 6.96 1.98 -15.23
CA LEU A 86 6.04 3.11 -15.35
C LEU A 86 5.27 2.89 -16.64
N VAL A 87 3.97 2.60 -16.52
CA VAL A 87 3.08 2.40 -17.66
C VAL A 87 1.87 3.30 -17.52
N GLU A 88 1.31 3.69 -18.65
CA GLU A 88 0.12 4.52 -18.67
C GLU A 88 -1.09 3.80 -18.07
N LYS A 89 -1.99 4.57 -17.49
CA LYS A 89 -3.26 4.08 -16.93
C LYS A 89 -4.03 3.32 -18.00
N CYS A 90 -4.55 2.13 -17.65
CA CYS A 90 -5.33 1.35 -18.60
C CYS A 90 -6.78 1.87 -18.68
N LYS A 91 -7.30 2.06 -19.91
CA LYS A 91 -8.70 2.41 -20.15
C LYS A 91 -9.64 1.20 -20.05
N VAL A 92 -9.11 0.01 -20.28
CA VAL A 92 -9.85 -1.26 -20.30
C VAL A 92 -9.43 -2.14 -19.12
N PRO A 93 -10.19 -3.17 -18.76
CA PRO A 93 -9.74 -4.14 -17.75
C PRO A 93 -8.41 -4.78 -18.16
N LEU A 94 -7.50 -4.90 -17.19
CA LEU A 94 -6.24 -5.61 -17.37
C LEU A 94 -6.51 -7.09 -17.66
N THR A 95 -5.71 -7.68 -18.54
CA THR A 95 -5.70 -9.12 -18.79
C THR A 95 -4.44 -9.74 -18.22
N THR A 96 -4.53 -11.02 -17.85
CA THR A 96 -3.43 -11.72 -17.17
C THR A 96 -3.25 -13.11 -17.74
N ASP A 97 -2.00 -13.53 -17.89
CA ASP A 97 -1.63 -14.89 -18.31
C ASP A 97 -0.41 -15.38 -17.53
N TRP A 98 -0.28 -16.70 -17.38
CA TRP A 98 0.96 -17.31 -16.91
C TRP A 98 2.03 -17.29 -18.00
N ILE A 99 3.26 -16.98 -17.62
CA ILE A 99 4.44 -17.15 -18.47
C ILE A 99 5.50 -17.95 -17.75
N TYR A 100 6.21 -18.76 -18.54
CA TYR A 100 7.35 -19.55 -18.09
C TYR A 100 8.59 -19.08 -18.83
N GLU A 101 9.63 -18.74 -18.08
CA GLU A 101 10.85 -18.15 -18.60
C GLU A 101 12.07 -18.95 -18.14
N ILE A 102 13.09 -19.01 -19.01
CA ILE A 102 14.38 -19.61 -18.70
C ILE A 102 15.44 -18.54 -18.91
N GLU A 103 16.09 -18.12 -17.83
CA GLU A 103 17.17 -17.14 -17.86
C GLU A 103 18.39 -17.71 -17.12
N SER A 104 19.55 -17.74 -17.78
CA SER A 104 20.80 -18.24 -17.21
C SER A 104 20.68 -19.60 -16.52
N ASN A 105 20.00 -20.56 -17.16
CA ASN A 105 19.71 -21.91 -16.66
C ASN A 105 18.79 -21.98 -15.43
N LYS A 106 18.18 -20.88 -15.01
CA LYS A 106 17.15 -20.84 -13.97
C LYS A 106 15.77 -20.70 -14.59
N LYS A 107 14.81 -21.42 -14.02
CA LYS A 107 13.43 -21.48 -14.48
C LYS A 107 12.57 -20.62 -13.58
N TYR A 108 11.79 -19.73 -14.16
CA TYR A 108 10.93 -18.82 -13.42
C TYR A 108 9.52 -18.83 -14.00
N TRP A 109 8.55 -18.72 -13.10
CA TRP A 109 7.17 -18.47 -13.46
C TRP A 109 6.83 -17.03 -13.10
N SER A 110 6.17 -16.35 -14.01
CA SER A 110 5.69 -14.99 -13.80
C SER A 110 4.26 -14.90 -14.31
N VAL A 111 3.53 -13.90 -13.84
CA VAL A 111 2.28 -13.48 -14.46
C VAL A 111 2.58 -12.30 -15.36
N ILE A 112 2.15 -12.36 -16.62
CA ILE A 112 2.15 -11.19 -17.49
C ILE A 112 0.81 -10.48 -17.34
N VAL A 113 0.85 -9.20 -16.99
CA VAL A 113 -0.31 -8.30 -16.87
C VAL A 113 -0.29 -7.36 -18.07
N LYS A 114 -1.38 -7.28 -18.81
CA LYS A 114 -1.45 -6.56 -20.08
C LYS A 114 -2.57 -5.52 -20.07
N CYS A 115 -2.34 -4.44 -20.80
CA CYS A 115 -3.33 -3.47 -21.19
C CYS A 115 -3.34 -3.34 -22.70
N SER A 116 -4.50 -3.48 -23.33
CA SER A 116 -4.64 -3.33 -24.79
C SER A 116 -5.02 -1.91 -25.23
N ASN A 117 -5.28 -1.00 -24.29
CA ASN A 117 -5.64 0.38 -24.60
C ASN A 117 -5.41 1.30 -23.38
N ALA A 118 -4.42 2.18 -23.46
CA ALA A 118 -4.06 3.10 -22.39
C ALA A 118 -4.72 4.49 -22.51
N VAL A 119 -4.64 5.32 -21.46
CA VAL A 119 -5.39 6.59 -21.36
C VAL A 119 -4.88 7.66 -22.32
N ASN A 120 -3.57 7.83 -22.45
CA ASN A 120 -2.99 8.91 -23.26
C ASN A 120 -2.51 8.41 -24.62
N ASN A 121 -2.14 7.14 -24.70
CA ASN A 121 -1.69 6.50 -25.91
C ASN A 121 -2.56 5.27 -26.22
N THR A 122 -2.81 4.99 -27.50
CA THR A 122 -3.47 3.75 -27.93
C THR A 122 -2.53 2.54 -27.89
N ASP A 123 -1.27 2.75 -27.51
CA ASP A 123 -0.28 1.69 -27.41
C ASP A 123 -0.63 0.71 -26.29
N ASP A 124 -0.41 -0.55 -26.58
CA ASP A 124 -0.52 -1.63 -25.62
C ASP A 124 0.72 -1.68 -24.73
N TRP A 125 0.56 -2.22 -23.53
CA TRP A 125 1.69 -2.50 -22.65
C TRP A 125 1.52 -3.84 -21.95
N SER A 126 2.66 -4.40 -21.55
CA SER A 126 2.70 -5.61 -20.73
C SER A 126 3.77 -5.51 -19.66
N VAL A 127 3.44 -5.98 -18.46
CA VAL A 127 4.31 -5.95 -17.29
C VAL A 127 4.39 -7.36 -16.72
N LYS A 128 5.61 -7.81 -16.45
CA LYS A 128 5.85 -9.11 -15.80
C LYS A 128 5.86 -8.92 -14.29
N VAL A 129 5.07 -9.73 -13.61
CA VAL A 129 5.02 -9.82 -12.15
C VAL A 129 5.59 -11.18 -11.76
N PRO A 130 6.78 -11.23 -11.12
CA PRO A 130 7.39 -12.49 -10.74
C PRO A 130 6.52 -13.27 -9.76
N SER A 131 6.62 -14.59 -9.77
CA SER A 131 5.94 -15.45 -8.81
C SER A 131 6.89 -16.46 -8.19
N SER A 132 6.53 -16.96 -7.02
CA SER A 132 7.27 -18.04 -6.35
C SER A 132 6.29 -19.06 -5.78
N ARG A 133 6.76 -20.30 -5.66
CA ARG A 133 6.04 -21.33 -4.91
C ARG A 133 6.39 -21.19 -3.42
N VAL A 134 5.40 -21.38 -2.56
CA VAL A 134 5.65 -21.69 -1.15
C VAL A 134 6.09 -23.15 -1.10
N GLU A 135 7.31 -23.39 -0.61
CA GLU A 135 7.85 -24.73 -0.35
C GLU A 135 7.63 -25.13 1.11
#